data_AF-A0A9P1ITB8-F1
#
_entry.id   AF-A0A9P1ITB8-F1
#
_cell.length_a   1.000
_cell.length_b   1.000
_cell.length_c   1.000
_cell.angle_alpha   90.00
_cell.angle_beta   90.00
_cell.angle_gamma   90.00
#
_symmetry.space_group_name_H-M   'P 1'
#
loop_
_entity.id
_entity.type
_entity.pdbx_description
1 polymer ?
#
loop_
_entity_poly.entity_id
_entity_poly.type
_entity_poly.pdbx_seq_one_letter_code
_entity_poly.pdbx_strand_id
1 'polypeptide(L)'
;MKNGLVAIGLATLISMFSLIFDAVLATKIYNAMKILNLSDHVKKVHRTLLITLIAQTTIPSFLTFIPCCICWFYPILDLDWSIYCNSIVSPMISSYPVIDPIVIIFALVDYRRVVLKIFGIKSTSVISNISSIVETTRI
;
A
#
# COMPACT_ATOMS: atom_id res chain seq x y z
N MET A 1 21.82 -23.12 19.64
CA MET A 1 21.06 -23.48 18.42
C MET A 1 19.58 -23.81 18.68
N LYS A 2 19.21 -24.69 19.62
CA LYS A 2 17.81 -25.11 19.83
C LYS A 2 16.82 -23.94 20.02
N ASN A 3 17.18 -22.94 20.83
CA ASN A 3 16.31 -21.79 21.09
C ASN A 3 16.12 -20.87 19.86
N GLY A 4 17.14 -20.78 18.98
CA GLY A 4 17.06 -20.00 17.74
C GLY A 4 16.16 -20.67 16.71
N LEU A 5 16.22 -21.99 16.59
CA LEU A 5 15.36 -22.74 15.67
C LEU A 5 13.88 -22.66 16.09
N VAL A 6 13.61 -22.70 17.40
CA VAL A 6 12.25 -22.49 17.94
C VAL A 6 11.75 -21.07 17.66
N ALA A 7 12.60 -20.05 17.78
CA ALA A 7 12.24 -18.67 17.47
C ALA A 7 11.89 -18.47 15.99
N ILE A 8 12.66 -19.07 15.07
CA ILE A 8 12.37 -19.03 13.63
C ILE A 8 11.04 -19.73 13.33
N GLY A 9 10.79 -20.89 13.94
CA GLY A 9 9.53 -21.62 13.78
C GLY A 9 8.31 -20.83 14.28
N LEU A 10 8.44 -20.11 15.40
CA LEU A 10 7.37 -19.24 15.90
C LEU A 10 7.15 -18.02 14.99
N ALA A 11 8.22 -17.40 14.49
CA ALA A 11 8.13 -16.26 13.60
C ALA A 11 7.45 -16.62 12.26
N THR A 12 7.76 -17.78 11.69
CA THR A 12 7.13 -18.24 10.45
C THR A 12 5.63 -18.51 10.65
N LEU A 13 5.22 -19.12 11.76
CA LEU A 13 3.81 -19.34 12.09
C LEU A 13 3.03 -18.03 12.24
N ILE A 14 3.59 -17.05 12.96
CA ILE A 14 3.00 -15.71 13.08
C ILE A 14 2.85 -15.06 11.70
N SER A 15 3.89 -15.15 10.87
CA SER A 15 3.89 -14.54 9.54
C SER A 15 2.86 -15.17 8.59
N MET A 16 2.67 -16.49 8.65
CA MET A 16 1.64 -17.19 7.89
C MET A 16 0.23 -16.79 8.35
N PHE A 17 0.02 -16.63 9.66
CA PHE A 17 -1.26 -16.17 10.20
C PHE A 17 -1.59 -14.75 9.72
N SER A 18 -0.62 -13.84 9.73
CA SER A 18 -0.80 -12.47 9.22
C SER A 18 -1.20 -12.43 7.75
N LEU A 19 -0.53 -13.20 6.88
CA LEU A 19 -0.87 -13.24 5.44
C LEU A 19 -2.28 -13.77 5.18
N ILE A 20 -2.70 -14.80 5.93
CA ILE A 20 -4.06 -15.35 5.84
C ILE A 20 -5.08 -14.30 6.31
N PHE A 21 -4.79 -13.61 7.41
CA PHE A 21 -5.64 -12.55 7.93
C PHE A 21 -5.82 -11.40 6.91
N ASP A 22 -4.72 -10.95 6.29
CA ASP A 22 -4.74 -9.92 5.26
C ASP A 22 -5.59 -10.34 4.04
N ALA A 23 -5.45 -11.59 3.59
CA ALA A 23 -6.23 -12.14 2.48
C ALA A 23 -7.74 -12.25 2.80
N VAL A 24 -8.09 -12.68 4.02
CA VAL A 24 -9.49 -12.75 4.49
C VAL A 24 -10.08 -11.35 4.59
N LEU A 25 -9.31 -10.40 5.12
CA LEU A 25 -9.73 -9.01 5.25
C LEU A 25 -9.97 -8.39 3.87
N ALA A 26 -9.04 -8.54 2.93
CA ALA A 26 -9.19 -8.09 1.55
C ALA A 26 -10.45 -8.66 0.88
N THR A 27 -10.73 -9.94 1.09
CA THR A 27 -11.93 -10.61 0.55
C THR A 27 -13.22 -10.08 1.18
N LYS A 28 -13.26 -9.89 2.50
CA LYS A 28 -14.42 -9.31 3.20
C LYS A 28 -14.70 -7.88 2.74
N ILE A 29 -13.65 -7.10 2.59
CA ILE A 29 -13.69 -5.71 2.14
C ILE A 29 -14.22 -5.64 0.68
N TYR A 30 -13.76 -6.51 -0.20
CA TYR A 30 -14.27 -6.63 -1.58
C TYR A 30 -15.76 -6.99 -1.62
N ASN A 31 -16.19 -7.92 -0.77
CA ASN A 31 -17.59 -8.35 -0.69
C ASN A 31 -18.51 -7.27 -0.10
N ALA A 32 -18.06 -6.54 0.93
CA ALA A 32 -18.81 -5.43 1.52
C ALA A 32 -19.14 -4.35 0.47
N MET A 33 -18.19 -4.02 -0.40
CA MET A 33 -18.38 -3.07 -1.51
C MET A 33 -19.44 -3.50 -2.53
N LYS A 34 -19.69 -4.81 -2.65
CA LYS A 34 -20.72 -5.35 -3.56
C LYS A 34 -22.13 -5.22 -2.97
N ILE A 35 -22.26 -5.25 -1.65
CA ILE A 35 -23.54 -5.29 -0.93
C ILE A 35 -24.07 -3.88 -0.62
N LEU A 36 -23.19 -2.88 -0.51
CA LEU A 36 -23.58 -1.52 -0.16
C LEU A 36 -24.38 -0.84 -1.30
N ASN A 37 -25.66 -0.53 -1.02
CA ASN A 37 -26.54 0.33 -1.81
C ASN A 37 -26.20 1.81 -1.60
N LEU A 38 -25.01 2.21 -2.05
CA LEU A 38 -24.57 3.61 -2.04
C LEU A 38 -24.90 4.25 -3.40
N SER A 39 -25.14 5.57 -3.39
CA SER A 39 -25.18 6.39 -4.62
C SER A 39 -23.90 6.16 -5.45
N ASP A 40 -24.02 6.14 -6.78
CA ASP A 40 -22.92 5.84 -7.70
C ASP A 40 -21.67 6.69 -7.46
N HIS A 41 -21.86 7.96 -7.07
CA HIS A 41 -20.76 8.87 -6.73
C HIS A 41 -20.00 8.41 -5.48
N VAL A 42 -20.73 8.14 -4.39
CA VAL A 42 -20.18 7.73 -3.10
C VAL A 42 -19.54 6.33 -3.21
N LYS A 43 -20.17 5.43 -3.97
CA LYS A 43 -19.65 4.09 -4.26
C LYS A 43 -18.31 4.14 -4.99
N LYS A 44 -18.15 5.05 -5.96
CA LYS A 44 -16.89 5.21 -6.70
C LYS A 44 -15.75 5.71 -5.81
N VAL A 45 -16.03 6.66 -4.92
CA VAL A 45 -15.05 7.20 -3.96
C VAL A 45 -14.63 6.12 -2.97
N HIS A 46 -15.57 5.45 -2.30
CA HIS A 46 -15.25 4.38 -1.35
C HIS A 46 -14.50 3.22 -2.01
N ARG A 47 -14.87 2.84 -3.25
CA ARG A 47 -14.17 1.78 -3.99
C ARG A 47 -12.73 2.14 -4.25
N THR A 48 -12.47 3.37 -4.66
CA THR A 48 -11.11 3.83 -4.99
C THR A 48 -10.25 3.92 -3.73
N LEU A 49 -10.81 4.45 -2.64
CA LEU A 49 -10.13 4.51 -1.34
C LEU A 49 -9.77 3.11 -0.83
N LEU A 50 -10.71 2.17 -0.92
CA LEU A 50 -10.54 0.79 -0.48
C LEU A 50 -9.55 -0.01 -1.34
N ILE A 51 -9.59 0.15 -2.66
CA ILE A 51 -8.59 -0.46 -3.54
C ILE A 51 -7.20 0.12 -3.26
N THR A 52 -7.13 1.43 -3.00
CA THR A 52 -5.88 2.09 -2.63
C THR A 52 -5.36 1.58 -1.29
N LEU A 53 -6.25 1.41 -0.29
CA LEU A 53 -5.91 0.88 1.02
C LEU A 53 -5.42 -0.57 0.94
N ILE A 54 -5.97 -1.38 0.03
CA ILE A 54 -5.46 -2.74 -0.22
C ILE A 54 -4.10 -2.67 -0.93
N ALA A 55 -3.94 -1.80 -1.93
CA ALA A 55 -2.69 -1.66 -2.67
C ALA A 55 -1.53 -1.16 -1.78
N GLN A 56 -1.79 -0.16 -0.94
CA GLN A 56 -0.80 0.43 -0.03
C GLN A 56 -0.37 -0.54 1.08
N THR A 57 -1.21 -1.51 1.48
CA THR A 57 -0.80 -2.51 2.48
C THR A 57 -0.11 -3.68 1.80
N THR A 58 -0.65 -4.13 0.67
CA THR A 58 -0.14 -5.31 -0.03
C THR A 58 1.26 -5.06 -0.61
N ILE A 59 1.48 -3.94 -1.30
CA ILE A 59 2.75 -3.65 -2.00
C ILE A 59 3.93 -3.57 -0.99
N PRO A 60 3.85 -2.76 0.09
CA PRO A 60 4.92 -2.65 1.07
C PRO A 60 5.04 -3.88 1.95
N SER A 61 3.95 -4.62 2.22
CA SER A 61 4.03 -5.92 2.90
C SER A 61 4.90 -6.89 2.11
N PHE A 62 4.67 -7.04 0.80
CA PHE A 62 5.54 -7.89 -0.03
C PHE A 62 6.98 -7.39 -0.09
N LEU A 63 7.19 -6.08 -0.22
CA LEU A 63 8.52 -5.47 -0.25
C LEU A 63 9.31 -5.71 1.03
N THR A 64 8.63 -5.77 2.18
CA THR A 64 9.24 -5.95 3.50
C THR A 64 9.38 -7.43 3.88
N PHE A 65 8.45 -8.27 3.45
CA PHE A 65 8.45 -9.70 3.75
C PHE A 65 9.63 -10.41 3.07
N ILE A 66 9.93 -10.09 1.81
CA ILE A 66 11.05 -10.68 1.05
C ILE A 66 12.40 -10.50 1.77
N PRO A 67 12.85 -9.28 2.12
CA PRO A 67 14.13 -9.08 2.79
C PRO A 67 14.13 -9.63 4.23
N CYS A 68 12.99 -9.62 4.92
CA CYS A 68 12.86 -10.19 6.25
C CYS A 68 12.98 -11.73 6.23
N CYS A 69 12.35 -12.40 5.25
CA CYS A 69 12.49 -13.83 5.04
C CYS A 69 13.93 -14.23 4.76
N ILE A 70 14.65 -13.48 3.90
CA ILE A 70 16.07 -13.75 3.61
C ILE A 70 16.92 -13.69 4.89
N CYS A 71 16.71 -12.68 5.74
CA CYS A 71 17.44 -12.59 7.01
C CYS A 71 17.01 -13.63 8.05
N TRP A 72 15.77 -14.15 7.99
CA TRP A 72 15.32 -15.21 8.90
C TRP A 72 15.95 -16.57 8.61
N PHE A 73 16.34 -16.86 7.37
CA PHE A 73 17.02 -18.12 7.01
C PHE A 73 18.54 -18.07 7.24
N TYR A 74 19.09 -16.90 7.56
CA TYR A 74 20.50 -16.71 7.90
C TYR A 74 21.08 -17.77 8.85
N PRO A 75 20.52 -18.00 10.06
CA PRO A 75 21.07 -18.97 11.02
C PRO A 75 20.90 -20.44 10.60
N ILE A 76 20.15 -20.73 9.53
CA ILE A 76 19.96 -22.08 8.99
C ILE A 76 21.00 -22.36 7.88
N LEU A 77 21.48 -21.31 7.21
CA LEU A 77 22.41 -21.40 6.08
C LEU A 77 23.89 -21.31 6.50
N ASP A 78 24.19 -21.04 7.78
CA ASP A 78 25.56 -20.92 8.34
C ASP A 78 26.48 -19.98 7.52
N LEU A 79 25.87 -18.99 6.88
CA LEU A 79 26.48 -18.11 5.89
C LEU A 79 26.65 -16.71 6.51
N ASP A 80 27.86 -16.14 6.55
CA ASP A 80 28.21 -14.83 7.17
C ASP A 80 27.69 -13.59 6.42
N TRP A 81 26.39 -13.55 6.13
CA TRP A 81 25.64 -12.43 5.53
C TRP A 81 25.19 -11.36 6.55
N SER A 82 25.79 -11.28 7.73
CA SER A 82 25.38 -10.32 8.78
C SER A 82 25.46 -8.87 8.31
N ILE A 83 26.47 -8.57 7.48
CA ILE A 83 26.67 -7.27 6.84
C ILE A 83 25.54 -6.99 5.84
N TYR A 84 25.11 -7.97 5.05
CA TYR A 84 24.01 -7.80 4.08
C TYR A 84 22.68 -7.49 4.77
N CYS A 85 22.36 -8.20 5.86
CA CYS A 85 21.14 -7.93 6.64
C CYS A 85 21.15 -6.52 7.27
N ASN A 86 22.30 -6.06 7.77
CA ASN A 86 22.38 -4.74 8.38
C ASN A 86 22.41 -3.60 7.33
N SER A 87 23.18 -3.77 6.26
CA SER A 87 23.38 -2.71 5.25
C SER A 87 22.27 -2.61 4.21
N ILE A 88 21.51 -3.67 3.94
CA ILE A 88 20.47 -3.67 2.89
C ILE A 88 19.07 -3.84 3.49
N VAL A 89 18.86 -4.82 4.37
CA VAL A 89 17.53 -5.15 4.86
C VAL A 89 17.01 -4.12 5.87
N SER A 90 17.86 -3.62 6.78
CA SER A 90 17.46 -2.60 7.76
C SER A 90 17.02 -1.27 7.11
N PRO A 91 17.73 -0.69 6.12
CA PRO A 91 17.26 0.48 5.39
C PRO A 91 15.96 0.24 4.61
N MET A 92 15.79 -0.94 3.99
CA MET A 92 14.55 -1.27 3.27
C MET A 92 13.34 -1.28 4.19
N ILE A 93 13.45 -1.94 5.36
CA ILE A 93 12.38 -1.94 6.37
C ILE A 93 12.14 -0.52 6.91
N SER A 94 13.20 0.24 7.17
CA SER A 94 13.10 1.61 7.68
C SER A 94 12.51 2.59 6.67
N SER A 95 12.54 2.28 5.37
CA SER A 95 11.98 3.12 4.32
C SER A 95 10.47 2.95 4.14
N TYR A 96 9.88 1.87 4.67
CA TYR A 96 8.45 1.57 4.60
C TYR A 96 7.54 2.79 4.93
N PRO A 97 7.79 3.56 6.00
CA PRO A 97 6.94 4.71 6.36
C PRO A 97 6.92 5.82 5.30
N VAL A 98 7.94 5.89 4.44
CA VAL A 98 8.00 6.85 3.33
C VAL A 98 7.33 6.27 2.09
N ILE A 99 7.43 4.96 1.86
CA ILE A 99 6.84 4.28 0.70
C ILE A 99 5.31 4.25 0.79
N ASP A 100 4.74 4.00 1.98
CA ASP A 100 3.29 3.93 2.20
C ASP A 100 2.54 5.20 1.69
N PRO A 101 2.88 6.44 2.12
CA PRO A 101 2.21 7.63 1.62
C PRO A 101 2.47 7.90 0.13
N ILE A 102 3.61 7.49 -0.41
CA ILE A 102 3.91 7.62 -1.85
C ILE A 102 2.94 6.75 -2.67
N VAL A 103 2.71 5.49 -2.26
CA VAL A 103 1.78 4.58 -2.95
C VAL A 103 0.37 5.14 -2.96
N ILE A 104 -0.09 5.72 -1.83
CA ILE A 104 -1.41 6.36 -1.71
C ILE A 104 -1.54 7.52 -2.69
N ILE A 105 -0.53 8.39 -2.73
CA ILE A 105 -0.52 9.56 -3.62
C ILE A 105 -0.60 9.13 -5.08
N PHE A 106 0.10 8.07 -5.49
CA PHE A 106 0.06 7.59 -6.87
C PHE A 106 -1.25 6.85 -7.22
N ALA A 107 -1.84 6.14 -6.27
CA ALA A 107 -3.05 5.36 -6.48
C ALA A 107 -4.33 6.22 -6.56
N LEU A 108 -4.43 7.30 -5.80
CA LEU A 108 -5.60 8.20 -5.79
C LEU A 108 -5.40 9.41 -6.70
N VAL A 109 -6.19 9.49 -7.78
CA VAL A 109 -6.18 10.63 -8.74
C VAL A 109 -6.42 11.97 -8.05
N ASP A 110 -7.26 12.02 -7.02
CA ASP A 110 -7.53 13.24 -6.26
C ASP A 110 -6.30 13.70 -5.45
N TYR A 111 -5.57 12.76 -4.85
CA TYR A 111 -4.29 13.06 -4.17
C TYR A 111 -3.24 13.54 -5.16
N ARG A 112 -3.11 12.89 -6.32
CA ARG A 112 -2.22 13.36 -7.41
C ARG A 112 -2.54 14.80 -7.79
N ARG A 113 -3.83 15.15 -7.93
CA ARG A 113 -4.25 16.50 -8.28
C ARG A 113 -3.87 17.53 -7.19
N VAL A 114 -4.01 17.17 -5.92
CA VAL A 114 -3.61 18.04 -4.80
C VAL A 114 -2.10 18.22 -4.78
N VAL A 115 -1.32 17.14 -4.92
CA VAL A 115 0.14 17.20 -4.97
C VAL A 115 0.63 18.05 -6.14
N LEU A 116 0.08 17.86 -7.35
CA LEU A 116 0.40 18.69 -8.52
C LEU A 116 0.09 20.17 -8.27
N LYS A 117 -1.01 20.49 -7.56
CA LYS A 117 -1.32 21.88 -7.16
C LYS A 117 -0.32 22.44 -6.16
N ILE A 118 0.11 21.65 -5.16
CA ILE A 118 1.13 22.06 -4.17
C ILE A 118 2.45 22.36 -4.87
N PHE A 119 2.82 21.57 -5.89
CA PHE A 119 4.01 21.79 -6.72
C PHE A 119 3.81 22.84 -7.83
N GLY A 120 2.68 23.55 -7.85
CA GLY A 120 2.42 24.64 -8.80
C GLY A 120 2.15 24.21 -10.26
N ILE A 121 1.96 22.90 -10.50
CA ILE A 121 1.64 22.36 -11.83
C ILE A 121 0.14 22.59 -12.08
N LYS A 122 -0.20 23.62 -12.86
CA LYS A 122 -1.58 23.90 -13.26
C LYS A 122 -2.12 22.76 -14.13
N SER A 123 -3.06 21.98 -13.59
CA SER A 123 -3.86 21.04 -14.40
C SER A 123 -4.89 21.84 -15.19
N THR A 124 -4.56 22.15 -16.44
CA THR A 124 -5.21 23.16 -17.27
C THR A 124 -6.58 22.77 -17.86
N SER A 125 -7.12 21.55 -17.69
CA SER A 125 -8.21 21.11 -18.60
C SER A 125 -9.65 21.10 -18.08
N VAL A 126 -9.93 21.19 -16.78
CA VAL A 126 -11.32 21.00 -16.28
C VAL A 126 -12.00 22.31 -15.88
N ILE A 127 -11.26 23.28 -15.31
CA ILE A 127 -11.86 24.53 -14.85
C ILE A 127 -12.21 25.45 -16.03
N SER A 128 -11.43 25.43 -17.12
CA SER A 128 -11.74 26.17 -18.35
C SER A 128 -13.00 25.67 -19.06
N ASN A 129 -13.27 24.36 -19.00
CA ASN A 129 -14.45 23.76 -19.60
C ASN A 129 -15.70 23.98 -18.75
N ILE A 130 -15.59 24.05 -17.43
CA ILE A 130 -16.73 24.37 -16.56
C ILE A 130 -17.08 25.86 -16.67
N SER A 131 -16.09 26.76 -16.76
CA SER A 131 -16.38 28.19 -16.98
C SER A 131 -17.05 28.44 -18.32
N SER A 132 -16.62 27.79 -19.41
CA SER A 132 -17.26 27.95 -20.73
C SER A 132 -18.67 27.36 -20.79
N ILE A 133 -18.94 26.25 -20.11
CA ILE A 133 -20.29 25.65 -20.04
C ILE A 133 -21.25 26.51 -19.20
N VAL A 134 -20.80 27.04 -18.07
CA VAL A 134 -21.62 27.94 -17.22
C VAL A 134 -21.93 29.26 -17.93
N GLU A 135 -21.03 29.75 -18.78
CA GLU A 135 -21.24 30.97 -19.57
C GLU A 135 -22.18 30.72 -20.77
N THR A 136 -22.13 29.54 -21.39
CA THR A 136 -23.04 29.15 -22.48
C THR A 136 -24.47 28.86 -22.00
N THR A 137 -24.66 28.46 -20.74
CA THR A 137 -25.98 28.14 -20.15
C THR A 137 -26.69 29.37 -19.57
N ARG A 138 -26.03 30.53 -19.57
CA ARG A 138 -26.57 31.81 -19.04
C ARG A 138 -27.21 32.71 -20.10
N ILE A 139 -27.41 32.20 -21.32
CA ILE A 139 -28.06 32.91 -22.44
C ILE A 139 -29.49 32.38 -22.61
#